data_AF-A0A086W6U7-F1
#
_entry.id   AF-A0A086W6U7-F1
#
_cell.length_a   1.000
_cell.length_b   1.000
_cell.length_c   1.000
_cell.angle_alpha   90.00
_cell.angle_beta   90.00
_cell.angle_gamma   90.00
#
_symmetry.space_group_name_H-M   'P 1'
#
loop_
_entity.id
_entity.type
_entity.pdbx_description
1 polymer ?
#
loop_
_entity_poly.entity_id
_entity_poly.type
_entity_poly.pdbx_seq_one_letter_code
_entity_poly.pdbx_strand_id
1 'polypeptide(L)' 'MIRYMGTRKNDEGASVYVFLVNGMQKEVREHALKQHPGCYEALPASVRAQIAANRAWLSKL' A
#
# COMPACT_ATOMS: atom_id res chain seq x y z
N MET A 1 -4.24 -13.62 -8.81
CA MET A 1 -3.13 -13.71 -7.85
C MET A 1 -2.57 -12.32 -7.61
N ILE A 2 -2.47 -11.90 -6.34
CA ILE A 2 -1.95 -10.57 -5.96
C ILE A 2 -0.64 -10.79 -5.22
N ARG A 3 0.44 -10.14 -5.68
CA ARG A 3 1.74 -10.17 -5.00
C ARG A 3 2.21 -8.76 -4.72
N TYR A 4 2.56 -8.48 -3.47
CA TYR A 4 3.23 -7.23 -3.13
C TYR A 4 4.67 -7.23 -3.68
N MET A 5 5.03 -6.17 -4.39
CA MET A 5 6.35 -5.99 -5.02
C MET A 5 7.25 -5.04 -4.23
N GLY A 6 6.68 -4.07 -3.53
CA GLY A 6 7.44 -3.09 -2.76
C GLY A 6 6.72 -1.76 -2.59
N THR A 7 7.35 -0.83 -1.89
CA THR A 7 6.91 0.56 -1.77
C THR A 7 7.87 1.44 -2.55
N ARG A 8 7.35 2.39 -3.32
CA ARG A 8 8.15 3.44 -3.96
C ARG A 8 7.52 4.81 -3.73
N LYS A 9 8.24 5.87 -4.03
CA LYS A 9 7.66 7.22 -4.15
C LYS A 9 7.30 7.47 -5.61
N ASN A 10 6.13 8.04 -5.87
CA ASN A 10 5.79 8.53 -7.21
C ASN A 10 6.38 9.93 -7.44
N ASP A 11 6.27 10.46 -8.65
CA ASP A 11 6.76 11.80 -9.04
C ASP A 11 6.20 12.94 -8.17
N GLU A 12 5.04 12.75 -7.54
CA GLU A 12 4.46 13.70 -6.59
C GLU A 12 5.06 13.59 -5.17
N GLY A 13 6.03 12.69 -4.95
CA GLY A 13 6.65 12.43 -3.65
C GLY A 13 5.80 11.59 -2.70
N ALA A 14 4.63 11.10 -3.14
CA ALA A 14 3.73 10.28 -2.35
C ALA A 14 4.19 8.82 -2.33
N SER A 15 4.05 8.16 -1.17
CA SER A 15 4.35 6.74 -1.03
C SER A 15 3.25 5.90 -1.69
N VAL A 16 3.65 5.05 -2.63
CA VAL A 16 2.78 4.11 -3.36
C VAL A 16 3.26 2.67 -3.16
N TYR A 17 2.32 1.78 -2.93
CA TYR A 17 2.53 0.36 -2.75
C TYR A 17 2.30 -0.34 -4.09
N VAL A 18 3.31 -1.04 -4.58
CA VAL A 18 3.30 -1.70 -5.87
C VAL A 18 2.85 -3.14 -5.70
N PHE A 19 1.85 -3.55 -6.47
CA PHE A 19 1.30 -4.89 -6.51
C PHE A 19 1.38 -5.46 -7.92
N LEU A 20 1.66 -6.74 -8.03
CA LEU A 20 1.45 -7.50 -9.25
C LEU A 20 0.07 -8.19 -9.14
N VAL A 21 -0.92 -7.68 -9.86
CA VAL A 21 -2.29 -8.21 -9.89
C VAL A 21 -2.51 -8.88 -11.24
N ASN A 22 -2.63 -10.20 -11.25
CA ASN A 22 -2.85 -10.98 -12.49
C ASN A 22 -1.80 -10.68 -13.58
N GLY A 23 -0.53 -10.49 -13.20
CA GLY A 23 0.56 -10.18 -14.13
C GLY A 23 0.69 -8.70 -14.50
N MET A 24 -0.22 -7.83 -14.07
CA MET A 24 -0.13 -6.39 -14.27
C MET A 24 0.37 -5.69 -13.01
N GLN A 25 1.35 -4.80 -13.16
CA GLN A 25 1.77 -3.93 -12.07
C GLN A 25 0.70 -2.87 -11.80
N LYS A 26 0.36 -2.69 -10.53
CA LYS A 26 -0.59 -1.72 -10.04
C LYS A 26 0.01 -0.98 -8.86
N GLU A 27 0.01 0.35 -8.94
CA GLU A 27 0.44 1.22 -7.87
C GLU A 27 -0.78 1.69 -7.08
N VAL A 28 -0.74 1.52 -5.77
CA VAL A 28 -1.85 1.88 -4.87
C VAL A 28 -1.33 2.77 -3.77
N ARG A 29 -1.91 3.97 -3.62
CA ARG A 29 -1.60 4.88 -2.50
C ARG A 29 -2.15 4.31 -1.18
N GLU A 30 -1.55 4.70 -0.07
CA GLU A 30 -1.93 4.19 1.27
C GLU A 30 -3.43 4.29 1.56
N HIS A 31 -4.06 5.43 1.22
CA HIS A 31 -5.49 5.65 1.44
C HIS A 31 -6.38 4.73 0.59
N ALA A 32 -5.91 4.36 -0.60
CA ALA A 32 -6.64 3.55 -1.57
C ALA A 32 -6.47 2.03 -1.33
N LEU A 33 -5.54 1.61 -0.46
CA LEU A 33 -5.34 0.20 -0.13
C LEU A 33 -6.59 -0.48 0.40
N LYS A 34 -7.42 0.22 1.19
CA LYS A 34 -8.70 -0.31 1.70
C LYS A 34 -9.79 -0.36 0.63
N GLN A 35 -9.66 0.42 -0.44
CA GLN A 35 -10.61 0.45 -1.55
C GLN A 35 -10.34 -0.65 -2.58
N HIS A 36 -9.14 -1.25 -2.56
CA HIS A 36 -8.77 -2.36 -3.43
C HIS A 36 -8.84 -3.70 -2.69
N PRO A 37 -9.87 -4.54 -2.95
CA PRO A 37 -10.00 -5.83 -2.31
C PRO A 37 -8.77 -6.72 -2.59
N GLY A 38 -8.27 -7.40 -1.55
CA GLY A 38 -7.09 -8.28 -1.62
C GLY A 38 -5.73 -7.59 -1.64
N CYS A 39 -5.62 -6.29 -1.95
CA CYS A 39 -4.33 -5.58 -1.90
C CYS A 39 -3.83 -5.39 -0.46
N TYR A 40 -4.71 -5.01 0.46
CA TYR A 40 -4.33 -4.86 1.87
C TYR A 40 -3.91 -6.19 2.52
N GLU A 41 -4.55 -7.29 2.14
CA GLU A 41 -4.26 -8.64 2.65
C GLU A 41 -2.97 -9.22 2.07
N ALA A 42 -2.63 -8.87 0.83
CA ALA A 42 -1.39 -9.26 0.17
C ALA A 42 -0.14 -8.55 0.75
N LEU A 43 -0.31 -7.57 1.64
CA LEU A 43 0.80 -6.87 2.27
C LEU A 43 1.47 -7.69 3.39
N PRO A 44 2.81 -7.66 3.48
CA PRO A 44 3.52 -8.20 4.63
C PRO A 44 3.04 -7.60 5.95
N ALA A 45 3.12 -8.37 7.04
CA ALA A 45 2.73 -7.91 8.37
C ALA A 45 3.43 -6.60 8.78
N SER A 46 4.74 -6.48 8.51
CA SER A 46 5.49 -5.24 8.78
C SER A 46 4.96 -4.03 8.03
N VAL A 47 4.56 -4.19 6.76
CA VAL A 47 4.03 -3.08 5.96
C VAL A 47 2.66 -2.66 6.47
N ARG A 48 1.80 -3.63 6.83
CA ARG A 48 0.50 -3.34 7.46
C ARG A 48 0.65 -2.60 8.79
N ALA A 49 1.63 -2.98 9.61
CA ALA A 49 1.94 -2.29 10.86
C ALA A 49 2.42 -0.86 10.63
N GLN A 50 3.26 -0.63 9.61
CA GLN A 50 3.72 0.70 9.24
C GLN A 50 2.56 1.60 8.75
N ILE A 51 1.66 1.08 7.92
CA ILE A 51 0.45 1.79 7.48
C ILE A 51 -0.45 2.14 8.66
N ALA A 52 -0.64 1.20 9.60
CA ALA A 52 -1.43 1.44 10.80
C ALA A 52 -0.80 2.54 11.67
N ALA A 53 0.52 2.54 11.81
CA ALA A 53 1.26 3.59 12.52
C ALA A 53 1.17 4.96 11.83
N ASN A 54 1.34 5.01 10.50
CA ASN A 54 1.19 6.23 9.71
C ASN A 54 -0.21 6.83 9.85
N ARG A 55 -1.25 5.99 9.78
CA ARG A 55 -2.64 6.41 10.01
C ARG A 55 -2.89 6.88 11.44
N ALA A 56 -2.36 6.18 12.44
CA ALA A 56 -2.50 6.58 13.83
C ALA A 56 -1.81 7.93 14.10
N TRP A 57 -0.68 8.19 13.45
CA TRP A 57 0.01 9.48 13.51
C TRP A 57 -0.77 10.59 12.78
N LEU A 58 -1.29 10.32 11.57
CA LEU A 58 -2.14 11.25 10.83
C LEU A 58 -3.45 11.58 11.57
N SER A 59 -4.00 10.64 12.33
CA SER A 59 -5.19 10.88 13.15
C SER A 59 -4.94 11.76 14.38
N LYS A 60 -3.67 12.04 14.71
CA LYS A 60 -3.27 12.90 15.84
C LYS A 60 -2.86 14.31 15.41
N LEU A 61 -2.75 14.56 14.10
CA LEU A 61 -2.56 15.88 13.49
C LEU A 61 -3.91 16.59 13.30
#